data_AF-A0A1I7IDE7-F1
#
_entry.id   AF-A0A1I7IDE7-F1
#
_cell.length_a   1.000
_cell.length_b   1.000
_cell.length_c   1.000
_cell.angle_alpha   90.00
_cell.angle_beta   90.00
_cell.angle_gamma   90.00
#
_symmetry.space_group_name_H-M   'P 1'
#
loop_
_entity.id
_entity.type
_entity.pdbx_description
1 polymer ?
#
loop_
_entity_poly.entity_id
_entity_poly.type
_entity_poly.pdbx_seq_one_letter_code
_entity_poly.pdbx_strand_id
1 'polypeptide(L)'
;MILELFDDQDTNPNGACIIFSTHYAEILDFIRRKDNVYITRKTDGSLSVSKLSAECRRNDIKKSDLFLSNCLRGTAPKFRQIQNLKETICQEIKRQRPAFH
;
A
#
# COMPACT_ATOMS: atom_id res chain seq x y z
N MET A 1 -20.48 1.55 -0.46
CA MET A 1 -19.33 0.88 -1.15
C MET A 1 -19.64 -0.62 -1.26
N ILE A 2 -19.12 -1.35 -2.27
CA ILE A 2 -19.39 -2.79 -2.42
C ILE A 2 -19.09 -3.61 -1.14
N LEU A 3 -18.12 -3.19 -0.34
CA LEU A 3 -17.77 -3.83 0.93
C LEU A 3 -18.89 -3.78 1.97
N GLU A 4 -19.68 -2.69 2.00
CA GLU A 4 -20.78 -2.53 2.96
C GLU A 4 -21.90 -3.54 2.69
N LEU A 5 -22.09 -3.94 1.43
CA LEU A 5 -23.06 -4.97 1.05
C LEU A 5 -22.74 -6.33 1.68
N PHE A 6 -21.47 -6.59 2.03
CA PHE A 6 -21.04 -7.82 2.66
C PHE A 6 -20.91 -7.70 4.19
N ASP A 7 -20.97 -6.49 4.75
CA ASP A 7 -20.92 -6.22 6.19
C ASP A 7 -22.33 -6.13 6.82
N ASP A 8 -23.32 -5.72 6.03
CA ASP A 8 -24.72 -5.60 6.45
C ASP A 8 -25.45 -6.95 6.40
N GLN A 9 -26.20 -7.27 7.47
CA GLN A 9 -26.96 -8.52 7.58
C GLN A 9 -28.16 -8.59 6.64
N ASP A 10 -28.76 -7.44 6.30
CA ASP A 10 -29.91 -7.37 5.39
C ASP A 10 -29.48 -7.67 3.95
N THR A 11 -28.29 -7.21 3.56
CA THR A 11 -27.74 -7.46 2.21
C THR A 11 -26.90 -8.74 2.13
N ASN A 12 -26.39 -9.25 3.25
CA ASN A 12 -25.61 -10.49 3.33
C ASN A 12 -26.17 -11.51 4.35
N PRO A 13 -27.43 -11.96 4.18
CA PRO A 13 -28.10 -12.81 5.17
C PRO A 13 -27.45 -14.19 5.35
N ASN A 14 -26.70 -14.66 4.35
CA ASN A 14 -26.03 -15.95 4.36
C ASN A 14 -24.53 -15.87 4.72
N GLY A 15 -24.02 -14.67 5.07
CA GLY A 15 -22.64 -14.50 5.54
C GLY A 15 -21.57 -14.79 4.48
N ALA A 16 -21.81 -14.45 3.22
CA ALA A 16 -20.81 -14.54 2.16
C ALA A 16 -19.55 -13.72 2.53
N CYS A 17 -18.38 -14.31 2.33
CA CYS A 17 -17.09 -13.70 2.65
C CYS A 17 -16.42 -13.14 1.39
N ILE A 18 -16.14 -11.84 1.37
CA ILE A 18 -15.38 -11.20 0.29
C ILE A 18 -13.88 -11.24 0.59
N ILE A 19 -13.11 -11.82 -0.34
CA ILE A 19 -11.64 -11.85 -0.29
C ILE A 19 -11.14 -11.08 -1.51
N PHE A 20 -10.39 -10.00 -1.26
CA PHE A 20 -9.83 -9.18 -2.33
C PHE A 20 -8.43 -8.68 -1.95
N SER A 21 -7.69 -8.23 -2.96
CA SER A 21 -6.41 -7.54 -2.79
C SER A 21 -6.50 -6.15 -3.42
N THR A 22 -5.84 -5.18 -2.81
CA THR A 22 -5.79 -3.80 -3.31
C THR A 22 -4.45 -3.18 -2.96
N HIS A 23 -4.01 -2.23 -3.78
CA HIS A 23 -2.90 -1.33 -3.47
C HIS A 23 -3.37 0.06 -3.03
N TYR A 24 -4.69 0.33 -3.08
CA TYR A 24 -5.29 1.57 -2.59
C TYR A 24 -5.44 1.52 -1.07
N ALA A 25 -4.60 2.29 -0.38
CA ALA A 25 -4.53 2.30 1.08
C ALA A 25 -5.80 2.93 1.71
N GLU A 26 -6.46 3.83 0.99
CA GLU A 26 -7.68 4.53 1.40
C GLU A 26 -8.83 3.56 1.67
N ILE A 27 -8.87 2.43 0.96
CA ILE A 27 -9.89 1.38 1.17
C ILE A 27 -9.80 0.81 2.60
N LEU A 28 -8.61 0.76 3.19
CA LEU A 28 -8.40 0.24 4.55
C LEU A 28 -9.10 1.09 5.62
N ASP A 29 -9.32 2.37 5.36
CA ASP A 29 -10.00 3.26 6.31
C ASP A 29 -11.49 2.93 6.42
N PHE A 30 -12.11 2.44 5.34
CA PHE A 30 -13.51 2.02 5.31
C PHE A 30 -13.74 0.65 5.96
N ILE A 31 -12.69 -0.18 6.08
CA ILE A 31 -12.78 -1.49 6.74
C ILE A 31 -12.84 -1.31 8.27
N ARG A 32 -13.97 -1.68 8.90
CA ARG A 32 -14.14 -1.57 10.35
C ARG A 32 -13.28 -2.57 11.15
N ARG A 33 -13.11 -3.80 10.64
CA ARG A 33 -12.41 -4.89 11.33
C ARG A 33 -10.93 -5.01 10.94
N LYS A 34 -10.01 -4.82 11.90
CA LYS A 34 -8.55 -4.82 11.70
C LYS A 34 -7.92 -6.22 11.62
N ASP A 35 -8.60 -7.21 12.18
CA ASP A 35 -8.18 -8.62 12.27
C ASP A 35 -8.16 -9.34 10.91
N ASN A 36 -8.80 -8.75 9.89
CA ASN A 36 -8.96 -9.33 8.55
C ASN A 36 -8.03 -8.69 7.49
N VAL A 37 -7.13 -7.79 7.89
CA VAL A 37 -6.23 -7.11 6.94
C VAL A 37 -4.85 -7.76 6.92
N TYR A 38 -4.47 -8.24 5.74
CA TYR A 38 -3.16 -8.83 5.46
C TYR A 38 -2.36 -7.92 4.52
N ILE A 39 -1.10 -7.69 4.86
CA ILE A 39 -0.15 -6.94 4.06
C ILE A 39 0.77 -7.93 3.38
N THR A 40 0.87 -7.82 2.06
CA THR A 40 1.80 -8.59 1.25
C THR A 40 3.01 -7.73 0.89
N ARG A 41 4.22 -8.28 0.99
CA ARG A 41 5.45 -7.60 0.56
C ARG A 41 6.33 -8.52 -0.26
N LYS A 42 6.94 -7.95 -1.30
CA LYS A 42 7.94 -8.63 -2.11
C LYS A 42 9.33 -8.18 -1.68
N THR A 43 10.11 -9.10 -1.11
CA THR A 43 11.49 -8.84 -0.68
C THR A 43 12.39 -9.92 -1.29
N ASP A 44 13.43 -9.49 -2.01
CA ASP A 44 14.46 -10.37 -2.59
C ASP A 44 13.91 -11.58 -3.37
N GLY A 45 12.83 -11.36 -4.13
CA GLY A 45 12.17 -12.39 -4.96
C GLY A 45 11.14 -13.25 -4.23
N SER A 46 11.02 -13.13 -2.90
CA SER A 46 10.05 -13.86 -2.09
C SER A 46 8.83 -13.00 -1.73
N LEU A 47 7.65 -13.65 -1.63
CA LEU A 47 6.42 -13.04 -1.14
C LEU A 47 6.27 -13.34 0.35
N SER A 48 6.14 -12.29 1.16
CA SER A 48 5.85 -12.38 2.59
C SER A 48 4.46 -11.81 2.87
N VAL A 49 3.77 -12.40 3.86
CA VAL A 49 2.43 -11.98 4.29
C VAL A 49 2.47 -11.71 5.78
N SER A 50 1.89 -10.60 6.23
CA SER A 50 1.87 -10.21 7.64
C SER A 50 0.53 -9.57 8.01
N LYS A 51 0.05 -9.82 9.22
CA LYS A 51 -1.21 -9.24 9.71
C LYS A 51 -1.00 -7.79 10.09
N LEU A 52 -1.89 -6.89 9.66
CA LEU A 52 -1.83 -5.47 10.02
C LEU A 52 -1.86 -5.26 11.56
N SER A 53 -2.65 -6.07 12.28
CA SER A 53 -2.75 -6.02 13.74
C SER A 53 -1.47 -6.43 14.48
N ALA A 54 -0.62 -7.26 13.86
CA ALA A 54 0.65 -7.66 14.44
C ALA A 54 1.71 -6.55 14.32
N GLU A 55 1.64 -5.78 13.25
CA GLU A 55 2.59 -4.70 12.96
C GLU A 55 2.16 -3.34 13.53
N CYS A 56 0.86 -3.15 13.77
CA CYS A 56 0.34 -1.91 14.30
C CYS A 56 -0.59 -2.13 15.49
N ARG A 57 -0.13 -1.69 16.68
CA ARG A 57 -0.90 -1.68 17.92
C ARG A 57 -1.62 -0.35 18.19
N ARG A 58 -1.36 0.70 17.40
CA ARG A 58 -1.97 2.04 17.58
C ARG A 58 -3.32 2.12 16.87
N ASN A 59 -4.35 2.55 17.60
CA ASN A 59 -5.74 2.55 17.12
C ASN A 59 -6.26 3.92 16.68
N ASP A 60 -5.51 4.98 16.99
CA ASP A 60 -5.80 6.39 16.84
C ASP A 60 -5.37 7.00 15.49
N ILE A 61 -4.71 6.22 14.64
CA ILE A 61 -4.17 6.66 13.34
C ILE A 61 -4.96 5.97 12.21
N LYS A 62 -5.22 6.70 11.12
CA LYS A 62 -5.83 6.14 9.90
C LYS A 62 -4.99 4.98 9.35
N LYS A 63 -5.65 3.94 8.86
CA LYS A 63 -4.96 2.74 8.37
C LYS A 63 -4.24 3.02 7.05
N SER A 64 -4.82 3.89 6.22
CA SER A 64 -4.19 4.41 5.01
C SER A 64 -2.87 5.12 5.33
N ASP A 65 -2.89 6.06 6.26
CA ASP A 65 -1.71 6.79 6.72
C ASP A 65 -0.66 5.82 7.26
N LEU A 66 -1.05 4.82 8.04
CA LEU A 66 -0.11 3.85 8.61
C LEU A 66 0.53 2.93 7.57
N PHE A 67 -0.22 2.59 6.53
CA PHE A 67 0.27 1.84 5.38
C PHE A 67 1.25 2.67 4.54
N LEU A 68 0.93 3.96 4.35
CA LEU A 68 1.71 4.90 3.53
C LEU A 68 2.94 5.47 4.27
N SER A 69 2.88 5.64 5.59
CA SER A 69 3.89 6.31 6.41
C SER A 69 5.17 5.49 6.65
N ASN A 70 5.43 4.48 5.82
CA ASN A 70 6.64 3.65 5.89
C ASN A 70 6.80 2.90 7.24
N CYS A 71 5.70 2.75 8.01
CA CYS A 71 5.69 1.90 9.22
C CYS A 71 5.89 0.41 8.84
N LEU A 72 5.64 0.09 7.57
CA LEU A 72 5.77 -1.21 6.94
C LEU A 72 7.03 -1.20 6.07
N ARG A 73 8.22 -1.51 6.64
CA ARG A 73 9.47 -1.59 5.88
C ARG A 73 9.26 -2.36 4.56
N GLY A 74 9.59 -1.75 3.42
CA GLY A 74 9.54 -2.39 2.09
C GLY A 74 8.45 -1.91 1.12
N THR A 75 7.58 -0.97 1.50
CA THR A 75 6.58 -0.37 0.58
C THR A 75 7.07 0.90 -0.12
N ALA A 76 8.10 1.56 0.42
CA ALA A 76 8.72 2.73 -0.21
C ALA A 76 9.84 2.32 -1.19
N PRO A 77 9.98 2.98 -2.35
CA PRO A 77 11.15 2.82 -3.21
C PRO A 77 12.40 3.11 -2.40
N LYS A 78 13.45 2.30 -2.53
CA LYS A 78 14.69 2.52 -1.77
C LYS A 78 15.22 3.91 -2.14
N PHE A 79 15.61 4.72 -1.15
CA PHE A 79 16.14 6.09 -1.37
C PHE A 79 17.20 6.15 -2.48
N ARG A 80 18.07 5.14 -2.53
CA ARG A 80 19.10 4.98 -3.56
C ARG A 80 18.52 4.81 -4.98
N GLN A 81 17.40 4.11 -5.14
CA GLN A 81 16.72 3.96 -6.43
C GLN A 81 16.11 5.29 -6.88
N ILE A 82 15.53 6.08 -5.96
CA ILE A 82 15.02 7.41 -6.28
C ILE A 82 16.17 8.33 -6.70
N GLN A 83 17.32 8.30 -6.00
CA GLN A 83 18.46 9.11 -6.41
C GLN A 83 19.06 8.70 -7.75
N ASN A 84 19.23 7.40 -7.97
CA ASN A 84 19.69 6.90 -9.26
C ASN A 84 18.75 7.35 -10.39
N LEU A 85 17.43 7.26 -10.18
CA LEU A 85 16.44 7.73 -11.16
C LEU A 85 16.58 9.23 -11.42
N LYS A 86 16.75 10.04 -10.37
CA LYS A 86 16.97 11.49 -10.51
C LYS A 86 18.23 11.79 -11.31
N GLU A 87 19.34 11.08 -11.03
CA GLU A 87 20.60 11.22 -11.77
C GLU A 87 20.44 10.83 -13.24
N THR A 88 19.80 9.69 -13.53
CA THR A 88 19.53 9.25 -14.91
C THR A 88 18.70 10.27 -15.68
N ILE A 89 17.62 10.79 -15.08
CA ILE A 89 16.79 11.82 -15.71
C ILE A 89 17.61 13.09 -15.98
N CYS A 90 18.41 13.54 -15.01
CA CYS A 90 19.28 14.71 -15.20
C CYS A 90 20.32 14.51 -16.30
N GLN A 91 20.87 13.30 -16.45
CA GLN A 91 21.82 12.97 -17.51
C GLN A 91 21.14 12.97 -18.89
N GLU A 92 19.96 12.36 -19.01
CA GLU A 92 19.21 12.35 -20.26
C GLU A 92 18.78 13.75 -20.71
N ILE A 93 18.32 14.59 -19.77
CA ILE A 93 17.98 15.99 -20.08
C ILE A 93 19.22 16.78 -20.54
N LYS A 94 20.39 16.56 -19.93
CA LYS A 94 21.64 17.18 -20.38
C LYS A 94 22.06 16.69 -21.76
N ARG A 95 21.84 15.42 -22.06
CA ARG A 95 22.15 14.80 -23.36
C ARG A 95 21.25 15.31 -24.49
N GLN A 96 20.01 15.67 -24.17
CA GLN A 96 19.02 16.21 -25.13
C GLN A 96 19.06 17.73 -25.27
N ARG A 97 19.86 18.45 -24.47
CA ARG A 97 20.04 19.89 -24.67
C ARG A 97 20.87 20.10 -25.95
N PRO A 98 20.31 20.70 -27.02
CA PRO A 98 21.12 21.15 -28.13
C PRO A 98 22.13 22.18 -27.60
N ALA A 99 23.37 22.08 -28.06
CA ALA A 99 24.37 23.11 -27.82
C ALA A 99 23.84 24.41 -28.44
N PHE A 100 23.34 25.33 -27.62
CA PHE A 100 23.12 26.70 -28.05
C PHE A 100 24.50 27.32 -28.24
N HIS A 101 24.91 27.42 -29.50
CA HIS A 101 25.99 28.30 -29.95
C HIS A 101 25.53 29.75 -29.94
#